data_AF-A0A7H0Y366-F1
#
_entry.id   AF-A0A7H0Y366-F1
#
_cell.length_a   1.000
_cell.length_b   1.000
_cell.length_c   1.000
_cell.angle_alpha   90.00
_cell.angle_beta   90.00
_cell.angle_gamma   90.00
#
_symmetry.space_group_name_H-M   'P 1'
#
loop_
_entity.id
_entity.type
_entity.pdbx_description
1 polymer ?
#
loop_
_entity_poly.entity_id
_entity_poly.type
_entity_poly.pdbx_seq_one_letter_code
_entity_poly.pdbx_strand_id
1 'polypeptide(L)'
;MQAIIRFGELRPEQFVQGVYNNWLIFPPLPFGRQHSSGIDGDIIISATPTIEIIDADLDVAIDPEYAYAYSIATDNKFKLAFSKTTHKDKSSAMEALECISIKYELGNLQPNGNYYRMVIRNSLGEEIHRTNPETLERTIQVASTFDDSRDTVAGGFLKYELVRDYQVVN
;
A
#
# COMPACT_ATOMS: atom_id res chain seq x y z
N MET A 1 4.94 -12.66 -11.15
CA MET A 1 6.00 -12.03 -10.30
C MET A 1 5.31 -11.57 -9.03
N GLN A 2 5.92 -11.69 -7.85
CA GLN A 2 5.26 -11.36 -6.58
C GLN A 2 5.98 -10.22 -5.88
N ALA A 3 5.22 -9.34 -5.24
CA ALA A 3 5.72 -8.27 -4.40
C ALA A 3 5.23 -8.45 -2.96
N ILE A 4 5.93 -7.80 -2.03
CA ILE A 4 5.58 -7.77 -0.62
C ILE A 4 5.57 -6.30 -0.20
N ILE A 5 4.53 -5.89 0.52
CA ILE A 5 4.43 -4.56 1.13
C ILE A 5 3.92 -4.70 2.56
N ARG A 6 4.36 -3.87 3.49
CA ARG A 6 3.78 -3.81 4.83
C ARG A 6 2.58 -2.86 4.86
N PHE A 7 1.57 -3.18 5.67
CA PHE A 7 0.47 -2.25 5.90
C PHE A 7 0.93 -0.91 6.47
N GLY A 8 1.99 -0.89 7.30
CA GLY A 8 2.59 0.36 7.79
C GLY A 8 3.14 1.27 6.68
N GLU A 9 3.42 0.73 5.48
CA GLU A 9 3.85 1.51 4.31
C GLU A 9 2.64 2.05 3.51
N LEU A 10 1.44 1.53 3.75
CA LEU A 10 0.21 1.95 3.10
C LEU A 10 -0.51 2.99 3.96
N ARG A 11 -0.94 4.09 3.32
CA ARG A 11 -1.78 5.09 3.98
C ARG A 11 -3.24 4.83 3.63
N PRO A 12 -4.13 4.58 4.62
CA PRO A 12 -5.54 4.41 4.35
C PRO A 12 -6.14 5.73 3.86
N GLU A 13 -6.80 5.69 2.70
CA GLU A 13 -7.56 6.80 2.12
C GLU A 13 -8.81 7.11 2.94
N GLN A 14 -9.49 6.06 3.41
CA GLN A 14 -10.76 6.18 4.12
C GLN A 14 -10.85 5.17 5.26
N PHE A 15 -11.63 5.53 6.27
CA PHE A 15 -12.10 4.65 7.33
C PHE A 15 -13.62 4.74 7.36
N VAL A 16 -14.28 3.60 7.21
CA VAL A 16 -15.74 3.53 7.10
C VAL A 16 -16.28 2.71 8.26
N GLN A 17 -17.40 3.18 8.80
CA GLN A 17 -18.10 2.53 9.90
C GLN A 17 -19.43 1.99 9.39
N GLY A 18 -19.51 0.66 9.27
CA GLY A 18 -20.74 -0.04 8.90
C GLY A 18 -21.67 -0.26 10.08
N VAL A 19 -22.58 -1.22 9.96
CA VAL A 19 -23.45 -1.72 11.02
C VAL A 19 -22.69 -2.74 11.88
N TYR A 20 -22.08 -3.75 11.24
CA TYR A 20 -21.39 -4.86 11.90
C TYR A 20 -19.88 -4.64 11.95
N ASN A 21 -19.29 -4.20 10.85
CA ASN A 21 -17.85 -4.05 10.72
C ASN A 21 -17.44 -2.58 10.54
N ASN A 22 -16.17 -2.32 10.79
CA ASN A 22 -15.49 -1.16 10.23
C ASN A 22 -14.53 -1.65 9.14
N TRP A 23 -14.18 -0.79 8.19
CA TRP A 23 -13.15 -1.11 7.21
C TRP A 23 -12.26 0.06 6.85
N LEU A 24 -11.02 -0.27 6.50
CA LEU A 24 -10.03 0.64 5.96
C LEU A 24 -9.98 0.47 4.45
N ILE A 25 -9.99 1.58 3.73
CA ILE A 25 -9.79 1.60 2.28
C ILE A 25 -8.40 2.16 2.01
N PHE A 26 -7.57 1.35 1.38
CA PHE A 26 -6.22 1.71 0.95
C PHE A 26 -6.21 2.00 -0.56
N PRO A 27 -5.22 2.77 -1.05
CA PRO A 27 -5.03 2.91 -2.48
C PRO A 27 -4.72 1.55 -3.13
N PRO A 28 -4.82 1.44 -4.46
CA PRO A 28 -4.43 0.23 -5.16
C PRO A 28 -3.01 -0.22 -4.80
N LEU A 29 -2.83 -1.53 -4.67
CA LEU A 29 -1.52 -2.11 -4.41
C LEU A 29 -0.56 -1.70 -5.55
N PRO A 30 0.63 -1.16 -5.24
CA PRO A 30 1.54 -0.66 -6.26
C PRO A 30 1.85 -1.72 -7.30
N PHE A 31 1.57 -1.44 -8.57
CA PHE A 31 1.84 -2.38 -9.68
C PHE A 31 1.12 -3.73 -9.58
N GLY A 32 0.09 -3.83 -8.72
CA GLY A 32 -0.71 -5.03 -8.55
C GLY A 32 -1.46 -5.40 -9.82
N ARG A 33 -1.72 -6.69 -9.99
CA ARG A 33 -2.59 -7.19 -11.06
C ARG A 33 -4.00 -6.60 -10.92
N GLN A 34 -4.69 -6.42 -12.04
CA GLN A 34 -6.10 -6.03 -12.02
C GLN A 34 -6.97 -7.18 -11.48
N HIS A 35 -7.80 -6.87 -10.48
CA HIS A 35 -8.70 -7.83 -9.82
C HIS A 35 -10.09 -7.82 -10.46
N SER A 36 -10.79 -8.93 -10.29
CA SER A 36 -12.17 -9.09 -10.71
C SER A 36 -13.13 -8.52 -9.66
N SER A 37 -14.45 -8.67 -9.87
CA SER A 37 -15.44 -8.39 -8.82
C SER A 37 -15.65 -9.56 -7.86
N GLY A 38 -14.92 -10.66 -8.06
CA GLY A 38 -15.04 -11.91 -7.31
C GLY A 38 -13.89 -12.12 -6.32
N ILE A 39 -13.73 -13.37 -5.89
CA ILE A 39 -12.59 -13.81 -5.08
C ILE A 39 -11.51 -14.29 -6.05
N ASP A 40 -10.36 -13.64 -6.04
CA ASP A 40 -9.25 -13.96 -6.95
C ASP A 40 -8.21 -14.88 -6.27
N GLY A 41 -8.00 -14.77 -4.95
CA GLY A 41 -7.04 -15.58 -4.21
C GLY A 41 -5.56 -15.18 -4.42
N ASP A 42 -5.34 -14.03 -5.06
CA ASP A 42 -4.02 -13.54 -5.47
C ASP A 42 -3.27 -12.78 -4.36
N ILE A 43 -3.91 -12.63 -3.18
CA ILE A 43 -3.40 -11.91 -2.02
C ILE A 43 -3.19 -12.85 -0.84
N ILE A 44 -2.03 -12.74 -0.19
CA ILE A 44 -1.72 -13.45 1.04
C ILE A 44 -1.33 -12.43 2.10
N ILE A 45 -2.08 -12.40 3.22
CA ILE A 45 -1.75 -11.58 4.39
C ILE A 45 -1.06 -12.45 5.42
N SER A 46 0.16 -12.07 5.81
CA SER A 46 0.96 -12.80 6.79
C SER A 46 0.53 -12.53 8.23
N ALA A 47 0.79 -13.47 9.14
CA ALA A 47 0.75 -13.23 10.60
C ALA A 47 -0.61 -12.83 11.20
N THR A 48 -1.70 -12.95 10.44
CA THR A 48 -3.06 -12.83 10.97
C THR A 48 -4.04 -13.69 10.16
N PRO A 49 -5.01 -14.37 10.79
CA PRO A 49 -6.05 -15.09 10.07
C PRO A 49 -6.93 -14.12 9.28
N THR A 50 -6.95 -14.30 7.97
CA THR A 50 -7.69 -13.42 7.05
C THR A 50 -8.39 -14.23 5.97
N ILE A 51 -9.59 -13.80 5.59
CA ILE A 51 -10.37 -14.34 4.47
C ILE A 51 -10.62 -13.29 3.38
N GLU A 52 -10.62 -13.72 2.13
CA GLU A 52 -11.09 -12.92 1.01
C GLU A 52 -12.61 -13.00 0.91
N ILE A 53 -13.26 -11.85 0.72
CA ILE A 53 -14.70 -11.72 0.54
C ILE A 53 -14.98 -10.86 -0.69
N ILE A 54 -16.21 -10.94 -1.18
CA ILE A 54 -16.69 -10.00 -2.20
C ILE A 54 -16.97 -8.63 -1.58
N ASP A 55 -16.87 -7.58 -2.40
CA ASP A 55 -17.01 -6.18 -1.93
C ASP A 55 -18.35 -5.89 -1.25
N ALA A 56 -19.42 -6.55 -1.69
CA ALA A 56 -20.76 -6.39 -1.14
C ALA A 56 -20.87 -6.86 0.32
N ASP A 57 -19.94 -7.73 0.76
CA ASP A 57 -19.99 -8.39 2.07
C ASP A 57 -19.10 -7.68 3.11
N LEU A 58 -18.54 -6.50 2.82
CA LEU A 58 -17.67 -5.75 3.73
C LEU A 58 -18.30 -5.47 5.10
N ASP A 59 -19.63 -5.35 5.16
CA ASP A 59 -20.39 -5.12 6.39
C ASP A 59 -21.20 -6.35 6.84
N VAL A 60 -20.87 -7.55 6.34
CA VAL A 60 -21.43 -8.81 6.85
C VAL A 60 -20.58 -9.31 8.01
N ALA A 61 -21.21 -9.90 9.02
CA ALA A 61 -20.49 -10.44 10.18
C ALA A 61 -19.38 -11.40 9.73
N ILE A 62 -18.14 -11.09 10.12
CA ILE A 62 -16.95 -11.89 9.82
C ILE A 62 -16.99 -13.15 10.68
N ASP A 63 -16.67 -14.32 10.09
CA ASP A 63 -16.55 -15.56 10.85
C ASP A 63 -15.49 -15.38 11.96
N PRO A 64 -15.81 -15.73 13.23
CA PRO A 64 -14.87 -15.61 14.34
C PRO A 64 -13.52 -16.30 14.16
N GLU A 65 -13.38 -17.24 13.23
CA GLU A 65 -12.10 -17.86 12.89
C GLU A 65 -11.12 -16.90 12.19
N TYR A 66 -11.63 -15.82 11.58
CA TYR A 66 -10.84 -14.80 10.91
C TYR A 66 -10.80 -13.50 11.71
N ALA A 67 -9.61 -12.93 11.86
CA ALA A 67 -9.44 -11.63 12.49
C ALA A 67 -9.84 -10.48 11.56
N TYR A 68 -9.64 -10.67 10.26
CA TYR A 68 -9.94 -9.70 9.22
C TYR A 68 -10.58 -10.38 8.01
N ALA A 69 -11.35 -9.61 7.25
CA ALA A 69 -11.78 -9.96 5.90
C ALA A 69 -11.27 -8.89 4.92
N TYR A 70 -10.92 -9.26 3.69
CA TYR A 70 -10.51 -8.27 2.68
C TYR A 70 -11.24 -8.44 1.36
N SER A 71 -11.33 -7.35 0.61
CA SER A 71 -11.83 -7.29 -0.76
C SER A 71 -10.90 -6.42 -1.60
N ILE A 72 -10.63 -6.85 -2.82
CA ILE A 72 -10.10 -5.99 -3.89
C ILE A 72 -11.08 -6.07 -5.05
N ALA A 73 -11.93 -5.05 -5.20
CA ALA A 73 -12.92 -5.01 -6.26
C ALA A 73 -12.32 -4.48 -7.58
N THR A 74 -13.17 -4.23 -8.57
CA THR A 74 -12.77 -3.68 -9.88
C THR A 74 -12.14 -2.28 -9.80
N ASP A 75 -12.28 -1.57 -8.68
CA ASP A 75 -11.58 -0.32 -8.39
C ASP A 75 -10.11 -0.53 -7.99
N ASN A 76 -9.68 -1.79 -7.86
CA ASN A 76 -8.38 -2.26 -7.38
C ASN A 76 -7.97 -1.74 -6.00
N LYS A 77 -8.91 -1.16 -5.24
CA LYS A 77 -8.60 -0.66 -3.90
C LYS A 77 -8.59 -1.83 -2.92
N PHE A 78 -7.57 -1.84 -2.06
CA PHE A 78 -7.51 -2.83 -1.00
C PHE A 78 -8.39 -2.40 0.17
N LYS A 79 -9.44 -3.17 0.46
CA LYS A 79 -10.38 -2.89 1.55
C LYS A 79 -10.24 -3.96 2.60
N LEU A 80 -9.96 -3.57 3.84
CA LEU A 80 -9.78 -4.48 4.97
C LEU A 80 -10.86 -4.23 6.01
N ALA A 81 -11.78 -5.18 6.17
CA ALA A 81 -12.84 -5.18 7.15
C ALA A 81 -12.42 -5.92 8.43
N PHE A 82 -12.93 -5.43 9.55
CA PHE A 82 -12.79 -6.04 10.87
C PHE A 82 -14.03 -5.75 11.72
N SER A 83 -14.32 -6.65 12.65
CA SER A 83 -15.41 -6.43 13.61
C SER A 83 -15.18 -5.14 14.40
N LYS A 84 -16.26 -4.42 14.69
CA LYS A 84 -16.25 -3.24 15.58
C LYS A 84 -15.71 -3.51 16.97
N THR A 85 -15.75 -4.76 17.41
CA THR A 85 -15.21 -5.17 18.70
C THR A 85 -13.69 -5.41 18.68
N THR A 86 -13.11 -5.60 17.49
CA THR A 86 -11.67 -5.87 17.33
C THR A 86 -10.82 -4.63 17.58
N HIS A 87 -11.23 -3.49 17.01
CA HIS A 87 -10.52 -2.21 17.13
C HIS A 87 -11.47 -1.08 17.47
N LYS A 88 -11.07 -0.25 18.44
CA LYS A 88 -11.87 0.90 18.88
C LYS A 88 -12.02 1.98 17.81
N ASP A 89 -10.96 2.21 17.06
CA ASP A 89 -10.86 3.29 16.07
C ASP A 89 -9.81 2.98 14.99
N LYS A 90 -9.69 3.90 14.03
CA LYS A 90 -8.72 3.83 12.94
C LYS A 90 -7.27 3.69 13.44
N SER A 91 -6.89 4.39 14.50
CA SER A 91 -5.52 4.40 14.99
C SER A 91 -5.14 3.05 15.58
N SER A 92 -6.01 2.49 16.43
CA SER A 92 -5.86 1.14 16.97
C SER A 92 -5.71 0.08 15.87
N ALA A 93 -6.51 0.18 14.80
CA ALA A 93 -6.42 -0.74 13.68
C ALA A 93 -5.07 -0.60 12.93
N MET A 94 -4.61 0.63 12.68
CA MET A 94 -3.34 0.86 11.98
C MET A 94 -2.12 0.41 12.78
N GLU A 95 -2.12 0.63 14.09
CA GLU A 95 -1.05 0.13 14.99
C GLU A 95 -0.97 -1.40 14.96
N ALA A 96 -2.12 -2.09 15.00
CA ALA A 96 -2.15 -3.54 14.93
C ALA A 96 -1.68 -4.09 13.57
N LEU A 97 -1.86 -3.33 12.49
CA LEU A 97 -1.47 -3.72 11.14
C LEU A 97 -0.03 -3.38 10.79
N GLU A 98 0.67 -2.54 11.56
CA GLU A 98 1.96 -1.94 11.19
C GLU A 98 3.00 -2.99 10.70
N CYS A 99 3.08 -4.12 11.40
CA CYS A 99 4.03 -5.21 11.11
C CYS A 99 3.47 -6.29 10.18
N ILE A 100 2.20 -6.21 9.78
CA ILE A 100 1.55 -7.19 8.91
C ILE A 100 1.94 -6.89 7.45
N SER A 101 2.32 -7.93 6.72
CA SER A 101 2.69 -7.83 5.31
C SER A 101 1.64 -8.45 4.38
N ILE A 102 1.49 -7.83 3.22
CA ILE A 102 0.66 -8.28 2.11
C ILE A 102 1.60 -8.76 1.01
N LYS A 103 1.44 -10.01 0.59
CA LYS A 103 2.08 -10.56 -0.58
C LYS A 103 1.06 -10.64 -1.71
N TYR A 104 1.39 -10.12 -2.88
CA TYR A 104 0.47 -9.99 -4.00
C TYR A 104 1.16 -10.20 -5.34
N GLU A 105 0.37 -10.57 -6.36
CA GLU A 105 0.87 -10.68 -7.72
C GLU A 105 1.01 -9.31 -8.39
N LEU A 106 2.16 -9.08 -9.01
CA LEU A 106 2.38 -7.96 -9.91
C LEU A 106 1.67 -8.24 -11.23
N GLY A 107 1.05 -7.20 -11.79
CA GLY A 107 0.46 -7.27 -13.13
C GLY A 107 1.50 -7.47 -14.23
N ASN A 108 1.07 -7.44 -15.50
CA ASN A 108 2.00 -7.45 -16.62
C ASN A 108 2.68 -6.06 -16.73
N LEU A 109 3.82 -5.92 -16.06
CA LEU A 109 4.54 -4.67 -15.97
C LEU A 109 5.32 -4.41 -17.25
N GLN A 110 4.90 -3.38 -17.99
CA GLN A 110 5.66 -2.85 -19.10
C GLN A 110 6.28 -1.51 -18.70
N PRO A 111 7.52 -1.20 -19.15
CA PRO A 111 8.08 0.11 -18.96
C PRO A 111 7.12 1.20 -19.44
N ASN A 112 6.81 2.15 -18.55
CA ASN A 112 6.08 3.34 -18.93
C ASN A 112 7.06 4.29 -19.64
N GLY A 113 7.35 4.00 -20.91
CA GLY A 113 8.33 4.75 -21.71
C GLY A 113 9.70 4.89 -21.03
N ASN A 114 10.22 6.12 -21.04
CA ASN A 114 11.48 6.51 -20.39
C ASN A 114 11.22 7.38 -19.16
N TYR A 115 10.18 7.04 -18.39
CA TYR A 115 9.85 7.67 -17.12
C TYR A 115 10.47 6.93 -15.94
N TYR A 116 10.78 7.70 -14.89
CA TYR A 116 11.41 7.22 -13.67
C TYR A 116 10.76 7.88 -12.45
N ARG A 117 10.84 7.21 -11.32
CA ARG A 117 10.53 7.76 -10.00
C ARG A 117 11.79 7.81 -9.18
N MET A 118 12.00 8.92 -8.49
CA MET A 118 13.06 9.02 -7.50
C MET A 118 12.46 8.98 -6.11
N VAL A 119 13.05 8.13 -5.28
CA VAL A 119 12.76 8.03 -3.86
C VAL A 119 14.00 8.54 -3.12
N ILE A 120 13.81 9.49 -2.21
CA ILE A 120 14.88 10.05 -1.40
C ILE A 120 14.66 9.59 0.04
N ARG A 121 15.71 9.02 0.64
CA ARG A 121 15.71 8.55 2.04
C ARG A 121 16.79 9.24 2.85
N ASN A 122 16.53 9.51 4.13
CA ASN A 122 17.55 10.02 5.05
C ASN A 122 18.46 8.88 5.55
N SER A 123 19.45 9.23 6.38
CA SER A 123 20.40 8.29 6.98
C SER A 123 19.77 7.24 7.90
N LEU A 124 18.53 7.46 8.34
CA LEU A 124 17.73 6.50 9.12
C LEU A 124 16.92 5.55 8.24
N GLY A 125 16.94 5.75 6.91
CA GLY A 125 16.19 4.94 5.94
C GLY A 125 14.73 5.39 5.72
N GLU A 126 14.29 6.44 6.41
CA GLU A 126 12.94 7.00 6.26
C GLU A 126 12.79 7.61 4.86
N GLU A 127 11.64 7.41 4.21
CA GLU A 127 11.32 8.08 2.95
C GLU A 127 10.91 9.53 3.22
N ILE A 128 11.63 10.47 2.61
CA ILE A 128 11.48 11.90 2.87
C ILE A 128 10.92 12.65 1.68
N HIS A 129 11.08 12.08 0.49
CA HIS A 129 10.54 12.60 -0.75
C HIS A 129 10.37 11.50 -1.79
N ARG A 130 9.35 11.64 -2.63
CA ARG A 130 9.09 10.78 -3.79
C ARG A 130 8.55 11.62 -4.94
N THR A 131 9.14 11.48 -6.12
CA THR A 131 8.64 12.16 -7.33
C THR A 131 7.46 11.39 -7.94
N ASN A 132 6.65 12.11 -8.72
CA ASN A 132 5.80 11.49 -9.73
C ASN A 132 6.67 10.89 -10.86
N PRO A 133 6.11 10.07 -11.78
CA PRO A 133 6.85 9.63 -12.96
C PRO A 133 7.27 10.83 -13.79
N GLU A 134 8.58 10.98 -13.98
CA GLU A 134 9.17 12.09 -14.73
C GLU A 134 10.34 11.58 -15.59
N THR A 135 10.79 12.38 -16.55
CA THR A 135 11.93 11.99 -17.38
C THR A 135 13.22 11.97 -16.55
N LEU A 136 14.21 11.18 -16.99
CA LEU A 136 15.51 11.11 -16.31
C LEU A 136 16.14 12.49 -16.07
N GLU A 137 16.06 13.37 -17.07
CA GLU A 137 16.57 14.75 -16.98
C GLU A 137 15.88 15.55 -15.87
N ARG A 138 14.54 15.44 -15.78
CA ARG A 138 13.79 16.12 -14.72
C ARG A 138 14.11 15.54 -13.36
N THR A 139 14.28 14.23 -13.26
CA THR A 139 14.68 13.59 -12.00
C THR A 139 16.07 14.02 -11.54
N ILE A 140 17.03 14.15 -12.46
CA ILE A 140 18.36 14.71 -12.17
C ILE A 140 18.24 16.16 -11.68
N GLN A 141 17.37 16.96 -12.30
CA GLN A 141 17.13 18.33 -11.86
C GLN A 141 16.55 18.39 -10.43
N VAL A 142 15.60 17.51 -10.09
CA VAL A 142 15.09 17.42 -8.71
C VAL A 142 16.23 17.04 -7.76
N ALA A 143 17.03 16.04 -8.11
CA ALA A 143 18.15 15.59 -7.28
C ALA A 143 19.18 16.69 -7.02
N SER A 144 19.44 17.56 -7.99
CA SER A 144 20.40 18.66 -7.84
C SER A 144 19.89 19.85 -7.03
N THR A 145 18.57 19.97 -6.85
CA THR A 145 17.94 21.07 -6.10
C THR A 145 17.33 20.64 -4.76
N PHE A 146 17.21 19.34 -4.51
CA PHE A 146 16.59 18.84 -3.29
C PHE A 146 17.54 19.02 -2.11
N ASP A 147 17.08 19.75 -1.10
CA ASP A 147 17.77 19.97 0.15
C ASP A 147 16.87 19.52 1.31
N ASP A 148 17.40 18.68 2.22
CA ASP A 148 16.65 18.23 3.39
C ASP A 148 16.84 19.24 4.52
N SER A 149 15.90 20.17 4.63
CA SER A 149 15.93 21.26 5.63
C SER A 149 15.52 20.82 7.04
N ARG A 150 15.30 19.52 7.27
CA ARG A 150 14.95 18.97 8.59
C ARG A 150 16.20 18.76 9.43
N ASP A 151 16.04 18.92 10.74
CA ASP A 151 17.12 19.05 11.72
C ASP A 151 18.17 17.91 11.63
N THR A 152 19.44 18.29 11.44
CA THR A 152 20.56 17.40 11.09
C THR A 152 21.32 16.86 12.30
N VAL A 153 20.66 16.76 13.46
CA VAL A 153 21.27 16.31 14.72
C VAL A 153 21.96 14.95 14.58
N ALA A 154 21.45 14.09 13.69
CA ALA A 154 22.19 12.95 13.18
C ALA A 154 22.82 13.34 11.84
N GLY A 155 24.14 13.51 11.80
CA GLY A 155 24.89 13.66 10.54
C GLY A 155 24.43 12.58 9.56
N GLY A 156 23.94 13.01 8.39
CA GLY A 156 23.16 12.14 7.53
C GLY A 156 23.56 12.26 6.06
N PHE A 157 23.61 11.13 5.38
CA PHE A 157 23.58 11.08 3.93
C PHE A 157 22.12 11.04 3.46
N LEU A 158 21.88 11.56 2.26
CA LEU A 158 20.64 11.30 1.53
C LEU A 158 20.89 10.19 0.51
N LYS A 159 20.05 9.16 0.55
CA LYS A 159 20.06 8.09 -0.45
C LYS A 159 19.03 8.42 -1.52
N TYR A 160 19.49 8.57 -2.75
CA TYR A 160 18.64 8.77 -3.93
C TYR A 160 18.53 7.44 -4.67
N GLU A 161 17.32 6.89 -4.73
CA GLU A 161 17.01 5.66 -5.46
C GLU A 161 16.20 6.02 -6.69
N LEU A 162 16.77 5.76 -7.86
CA LEU A 162 16.08 5.92 -9.14
C LEU A 162 15.54 4.58 -9.59
N VAL A 163 14.22 4.50 -9.76
CA VAL A 163 13.53 3.31 -10.27
C VAL A 163 12.80 3.66 -11.55
N ARG A 164 12.90 2.77 -12.55
CA ARG A 164 12.15 2.90 -13.79
C ARG A 164 10.66 2.78 -13.48
N ASP A 165 9.85 3.65 -14.08
CA ASP A 165 8.41 3.58 -13.93
C ASP A 165 7.84 2.46 -14.81
N TYR A 166 6.94 1.67 -14.23
CA TYR A 166 6.24 0.59 -14.92
C TYR A 166 4.74 0.86 -14.85
N GLN A 167 4.05 0.54 -15.94
CA GLN A 167 2.59 0.52 -15.97
C GLN A 167 2.11 -0.92 -16.08
N VAL A 168 0.96 -1.19 -15.47
CA VAL A 168 0.25 -2.44 -15.66
C VAL A 168 -0.43 -2.37 -17.02
N VAL A 169 -0.13 -3.33 -17.90
CA VAL A 169 -0.77 -3.45 -19.22
C VAL A 169 -1.68 -4.67 -19.20
N ASN A 170 -2.91 -4.49 -19.69
CA ASN A 170 -3.89 -5.56 -19.82
C ASN A 170 -3.59 -6.49 -20.99
#